data_AF-A0A6C1PBP3-F1
#
_entry.id   AF-A0A6C1PBP3-F1
#
_cell.length_a   1.000
_cell.length_b   1.000
_cell.length_c   1.000
_cell.angle_alpha   90.00
_cell.angle_beta   90.00
_cell.angle_gamma   90.00
#
_symmetry.space_group_name_H-M   'P 1'
#
loop_
_entity.id
_entity.type
_entity.pdbx_description
1 polymer ?
#
loop_
_entity_poly.entity_id
_entity_poly.type
_entity_poly.pdbx_seq_one_letter_code
_entity_poly.pdbx_strand_id
1 'polypeptide(L)'
;MQYNEDQVKKIDSFLRLHIGKEHNSIPPADKIAQLYRKDRKYWIMMGVNILAIAFFGYSFLSGVTQLGAWVFYGLITVFVLNIVFLSYQKRRIKEAITYLSGAE
;
A
#
# COMPACT_ATOMS: atom_id res chain seq x y z
N MET A 1 9.03 3.25 -20.50
CA MET A 1 10.30 2.98 -19.76
C MET A 1 10.73 1.55 -20.06
N GLN A 2 11.93 1.31 -20.58
CA GLN A 2 12.41 -0.04 -20.90
C GLN A 2 12.74 -0.80 -19.59
N TYR A 3 11.96 -1.82 -19.25
CA TYR A 3 12.16 -2.60 -18.02
C TYR A 3 13.40 -3.49 -18.15
N ASN A 4 14.35 -3.36 -17.21
CA ASN A 4 15.50 -4.27 -17.09
C ASN A 4 15.04 -5.66 -16.60
N GLU A 5 15.74 -6.73 -16.96
CA GLU A 5 15.54 -8.11 -16.47
C GLU A 5 15.34 -8.20 -14.95
N ASP A 6 16.07 -7.40 -14.16
CA ASP A 6 15.90 -7.36 -12.70
C ASP A 6 14.56 -6.79 -12.24
N GLN A 7 13.99 -5.84 -13.00
CA GLN A 7 12.66 -5.30 -12.71
C GLN A 7 11.58 -6.30 -13.08
N VAL A 8 11.73 -7.00 -14.20
CA VAL A 8 10.83 -8.07 -14.63
C VAL A 8 10.78 -9.19 -13.58
N LYS A 9 11.93 -9.63 -13.06
CA LYS A 9 11.98 -10.64 -11.98
C LYS A 9 11.31 -10.18 -10.68
N LYS A 10 11.44 -8.90 -10.32
CA LYS A 10 10.76 -8.33 -9.13
C LYS A 10 9.24 -8.27 -9.30
N ILE A 11 8.77 -7.90 -10.49
CA ILE A 11 7.34 -7.85 -10.81
C ILE A 11 6.76 -9.26 -10.84
N ASP A 12 7.46 -10.23 -11.45
CA ASP A 12 7.01 -11.62 -11.49
C ASP A 12 6.95 -12.25 -10.08
N SER A 13 7.96 -11.99 -9.24
CA SER A 13 7.95 -12.42 -7.83
C SER A 13 6.79 -11.81 -7.05
N PHE A 14 6.48 -10.53 -7.30
CA PHE A 14 5.35 -9.84 -6.68
C PHE A 14 4.01 -10.45 -7.11
N LEU A 15 3.84 -10.71 -8.41
CA LEU A 15 2.65 -11.34 -8.98
C LEU A 15 2.45 -12.75 -8.40
N ARG A 16 3.52 -13.54 -8.31
CA ARG A 16 3.49 -14.90 -7.76
C ARG A 16 3.11 -14.93 -6.28
N LEU A 17 3.54 -13.93 -5.50
CA LEU A 17 3.17 -13.75 -4.09
C LEU A 17 1.73 -13.28 -3.90
N HIS A 18 1.22 -12.42 -4.78
CA HIS A 18 -0.07 -11.72 -4.58
C HIS A 18 -1.26 -12.31 -5.36
N ILE A 19 -1.01 -13.06 -6.44
CA ILE A 19 -2.01 -13.70 -7.30
C ILE A 19 -1.96 -15.24 -7.15
N GLY A 20 -0.83 -15.78 -6.67
CA GLY A 20 -0.63 -17.22 -6.47
C GLY A 20 0.14 -17.89 -7.62
N LYS A 21 0.40 -19.19 -7.48
CA LYS A 21 1.19 -19.98 -8.45
C LYS A 21 0.56 -20.05 -9.85
N GLU A 22 -0.75 -19.82 -9.97
CA GLU A 22 -1.49 -19.80 -11.24
C GLU A 22 -1.56 -18.41 -11.89
N HIS A 23 -0.62 -17.50 -11.60
CA HIS A 23 -0.62 -16.19 -12.27
C HIS A 23 -0.61 -16.36 -13.79
N ASN A 24 0.15 -17.29 -14.37
CA ASN A 24 0.15 -17.49 -15.83
C ASN A 24 -1.18 -17.97 -16.44
N SER A 25 -2.11 -18.49 -15.64
CA SER A 25 -3.39 -19.04 -16.11
C SER A 25 -4.51 -17.99 -16.19
N ILE A 26 -4.32 -16.82 -15.56
CA ILE A 26 -5.34 -15.77 -15.48
C ILE A 26 -5.10 -14.74 -16.60
N PRO A 27 -6.13 -14.35 -17.37
CA PRO A 27 -6.03 -13.29 -18.37
C PRO A 27 -5.42 -12.02 -17.77
N PRO A 28 -4.55 -11.29 -18.50
CA PRO A 28 -3.96 -10.03 -18.02
C PRO A 28 -5.00 -9.02 -17.51
N ALA A 29 -6.18 -8.96 -18.15
CA ALA A 29 -7.29 -8.11 -17.74
C ALA A 29 -7.81 -8.41 -16.33
N ASP A 30 -7.93 -9.68 -15.96
CA ASP A 30 -8.42 -10.10 -14.63
C ASP A 30 -7.38 -9.83 -13.54
N LYS A 31 -6.09 -9.95 -13.85
CA LYS A 31 -5.00 -9.55 -12.93
C LYS A 31 -5.03 -8.06 -12.65
N ILE A 32 -5.20 -7.25 -13.68
CA ILE A 32 -5.31 -5.79 -13.58
C ILE A 32 -6.53 -5.43 -12.72
N ALA A 33 -7.69 -6.06 -12.95
CA ALA A 33 -8.89 -5.82 -12.15
C ALA A 33 -8.68 -6.16 -10.66
N GLN A 34 -7.98 -7.27 -10.36
CA GLN A 34 -7.62 -7.61 -8.97
C GLN A 34 -6.65 -6.61 -8.34
N LEU A 35 -5.66 -6.15 -9.09
CA LEU A 35 -4.70 -5.13 -8.64
C LEU A 35 -5.39 -3.78 -8.37
N TYR A 36 -6.33 -3.36 -9.20
CA TYR A 36 -7.15 -2.17 -8.96
C TYR A 36 -8.03 -2.30 -7.70
N ARG A 37 -8.64 -3.47 -7.48
CA ARG A 37 -9.40 -3.72 -6.23
C ARG A 37 -8.51 -3.62 -5.00
N LYS A 38 -7.26 -4.10 -5.09
CA LYS A 38 -6.27 -3.96 -4.01
C LYS A 38 -5.85 -2.49 -3.83
N ASP A 39 -5.57 -1.75 -4.91
CA ASP A 39 -5.24 -0.32 -4.84
C ASP A 39 -6.31 0.49 -4.09
N ARG A 40 -7.59 0.25 -4.39
CA ARG A 40 -8.70 0.92 -3.69
C ARG A 40 -8.72 0.60 -2.19
N LYS A 41 -8.44 -0.64 -1.80
CA LYS A 41 -8.34 -1.02 -0.38
C LYS A 41 -7.19 -0.28 0.31
N TYR A 42 -6.03 -0.17 -0.33
CA TYR A 42 -4.89 0.57 0.21
C TYR A 42 -5.21 2.07 0.39
N TRP A 43 -5.93 2.68 -0.55
CA TRP A 43 -6.42 4.05 -0.41
C TRP A 43 -7.33 4.24 0.82
N ILE A 44 -8.26 3.31 1.04
CA ILE A 44 -9.15 3.36 2.20
C ILE A 44 -8.33 3.21 3.49
N MET A 45 -7.42 2.23 3.56
CA MET A 45 -6.56 2.04 4.72
C MET A 45 -5.68 3.26 5.01
N MET A 46 -5.16 3.91 3.99
CA MET A 46 -4.36 5.12 4.12
C MET A 46 -5.21 6.28 4.67
N GLY A 47 -6.43 6.45 4.16
CA GLY A 47 -7.39 7.43 4.68
C GLY A 47 -7.71 7.18 6.16
N VAL A 48 -7.95 5.93 6.55
CA VAL A 48 -8.19 5.55 7.96
C VAL A 48 -6.98 5.86 8.84
N ASN A 49 -5.75 5.57 8.39
CA ASN A 49 -4.54 5.90 9.15
C ASN A 49 -4.39 7.42 9.34
N ILE A 50 -4.62 8.21 8.30
CA ILE A 50 -4.56 9.68 8.36
C ILE A 50 -5.61 10.21 9.34
N LEU A 51 -6.85 9.70 9.26
CA LEU A 51 -7.92 10.07 10.19
C LEU A 51 -7.58 9.70 11.64
N ALA A 52 -6.96 8.53 11.86
CA ALA A 52 -6.51 8.12 13.18
C ALA A 52 -5.44 9.08 13.73
N ILE A 53 -4.43 9.44 12.94
CA ILE A 53 -3.41 10.43 13.32
C ILE A 53 -4.06 11.76 13.68
N ALA A 54 -5.00 12.25 12.85
CA ALA A 54 -5.69 13.50 13.10
C ALA A 54 -6.53 13.46 14.38
N PHE A 55 -7.28 12.37 14.58
CA PHE A 55 -8.12 12.16 15.76
C PHE A 55 -7.28 12.08 17.04
N PHE A 56 -6.25 11.23 17.07
CA PHE A 56 -5.39 11.09 18.23
C PHE A 56 -4.58 12.36 18.49
N GLY A 57 -4.09 13.01 17.44
CA GLY A 57 -3.37 14.29 17.55
C GLY A 57 -4.24 15.39 18.15
N TYR A 58 -5.46 15.56 17.65
CA TYR A 58 -6.40 16.52 18.21
C TYR A 58 -6.77 16.17 19.66
N SER A 59 -7.07 14.90 19.94
CA SER A 59 -7.42 14.42 21.28
C SER A 59 -6.31 14.66 22.30
N PHE A 60 -5.04 14.48 21.90
CA PHE A 60 -3.88 14.72 22.76
C PHE A 60 -3.67 16.21 23.04
N LEU A 61 -3.75 17.06 22.01
CA LEU A 61 -3.59 18.51 22.15
C LEU A 61 -4.73 19.17 22.94
N SER A 62 -5.95 18.63 22.85
CA SER A 62 -7.11 19.08 23.63
C SER A 62 -7.15 18.53 25.06
N GLY A 63 -6.17 17.72 25.46
CA GLY A 63 -6.09 17.12 26.80
C GLY A 63 -7.19 16.08 27.08
N VAL A 64 -7.92 15.63 26.05
CA VAL A 64 -8.97 14.61 26.17
C VAL A 64 -8.34 13.25 26.50
N THR A 65 -7.19 12.94 25.90
CA THR A 65 -6.45 11.71 26.20
C THR A 65 -5.39 11.95 27.28
N GLN A 66 -5.46 11.16 28.35
CA GLN A 66 -4.44 11.13 29.41
C GLN A 66 -3.23 10.25 29.06
N LEU A 67 -2.91 10.12 27.77
CA LEU A 67 -1.78 9.32 27.32
C LEU A 67 -0.49 10.06 27.66
N GLY A 68 0.49 9.35 28.22
CA GLY A 68 1.84 9.90 28.37
C GLY A 68 2.43 10.27 27.01
N ALA A 69 3.16 11.38 26.93
CA ALA A 69 3.73 11.89 25.68
C ALA A 69 4.52 10.82 24.90
N TRP A 70 5.28 9.97 25.60
CA TRP A 70 6.01 8.84 25.01
C TRP A 70 5.10 7.84 24.31
N VAL A 71 3.96 7.50 24.90
CA VAL A 71 2.99 6.56 24.31
C VAL A 71 2.34 7.20 23.08
N PHE A 72 2.00 8.48 23.16
CA PHE A 72 1.45 9.23 22.03
C PHE A 72 2.43 9.27 20.85
N TYR A 73 3.70 9.62 21.07
CA TYR A 73 4.71 9.61 20.01
C TYR A 73 4.95 8.23 19.42
N GLY A 74 4.94 7.18 20.26
CA GLY A 74 5.02 5.80 19.79
C GLY A 74 3.86 5.44 18.87
N LEU A 75 2.63 5.79 19.26
CA LEU A 75 1.43 5.55 18.46
C LEU A 75 1.52 6.29 17.11
N ILE A 76 1.83 7.60 17.12
CA ILE A 76 2.00 8.38 15.89
C ILE A 76 3.06 7.76 14.98
N THR A 77 4.19 7.31 15.54
CA THR A 77 5.27 6.67 14.78
C THR A 77 4.77 5.42 14.06
N VAL A 78 3.99 4.56 14.71
CA VAL A 78 3.42 3.35 14.10
C VAL A 78 2.49 3.70 12.94
N PHE A 79 1.61 4.69 13.11
CA PHE A 79 0.70 5.13 12.04
C PHE A 79 1.45 5.75 10.86
N VAL A 80 2.48 6.57 11.11
CA VAL A 80 3.33 7.14 10.05
C VAL A 80 4.06 6.03 9.28
N LEU A 81 4.68 5.08 9.98
CA LEU A 81 5.33 3.93 9.34
C LEU A 81 4.33 3.11 8.52
N ASN A 82 3.11 2.93 9.02
CA ASN A 82 2.04 2.24 8.28
C ASN A 82 1.70 2.98 6.98
N ILE A 83 1.52 4.30 7.01
CA ILE A 83 1.26 5.12 5.81
C ILE A 83 2.41 5.00 4.80
N VAL A 84 3.65 5.07 5.26
CA VAL A 84 4.83 4.92 4.41
C VAL A 84 4.82 3.55 3.74
N PHE A 85 4.59 2.48 4.50
CA PHE A 85 4.53 1.12 3.99
C PHE A 85 3.39 0.90 2.98
N LEU A 86 2.19 1.40 3.27
CA LEU A 86 1.05 1.37 2.35
C LEU A 86 1.37 2.12 1.05
N SER A 87 2.06 3.26 1.14
CA SER A 87 2.49 4.05 -0.02
C SER A 87 3.49 3.28 -0.89
N TYR A 88 4.42 2.54 -0.29
CA TYR A 88 5.33 1.67 -1.03
C TYR A 88 4.59 0.53 -1.74
N GLN A 89 3.65 -0.14 -1.07
CA GLN A 89 2.86 -1.21 -1.70
C GLN A 89 2.04 -0.69 -2.88
N LYS A 90 1.45 0.49 -2.73
CA LYS A 90 0.70 1.16 -3.80
C LYS A 90 1.56 1.41 -5.05
N ARG A 91 2.80 1.88 -4.87
CA ARG A 91 3.75 2.07 -5.99
C ARG A 91 3.98 0.76 -6.75
N ARG A 92 4.20 -0.35 -6.03
CA ARG A 92 4.41 -1.67 -6.66
C ARG A 92 3.18 -2.18 -7.41
N ILE A 93 1.99 -1.91 -6.91
CA ILE A 93 0.75 -2.27 -7.61
C ILE A 93 0.63 -1.50 -8.91
N LYS A 94 0.95 -0.20 -8.90
CA LYS A 94 0.94 0.62 -10.11
C LYS A 94 1.97 0.13 -11.12
N GLU A 95 3.20 -0.17 -10.69
CA GLU A 95 4.24 -0.77 -11.53
C GLU A 95 3.77 -2.11 -12.15
N ALA A 96 3.13 -2.97 -11.35
CA ALA A 96 2.60 -4.25 -11.83
C ALA A 96 1.44 -4.07 -12.84
N ILE A 97 0.56 -3.09 -12.63
CA ILE A 97 -0.51 -2.75 -13.59
C ILE A 97 0.10 -2.24 -14.90
N THR A 98 1.04 -1.29 -14.83
CA THR A 98 1.71 -0.71 -16.01
C THR A 98 2.43 -1.78 -16.83
N TYR A 99 3.14 -2.70 -16.16
CA TYR A 99 3.78 -3.85 -16.81
C TYR A 99 2.77 -4.77 -17.50
N LEU A 100 1.65 -5.09 -16.82
CA LEU A 100 0.62 -5.96 -17.39
C LEU A 100 -0.22 -5.31 -18.49
N SER A 101 -0.34 -3.97 -18.51
CA SER A 101 -1.14 -3.25 -19.51
C SER A 101 -0.36 -2.95 -20.80
N GLY A 102 0.94 -3.26 -20.86
CA GLY A 102 1.78 -2.95 -22.03
C GLY A 102 1.88 -1.46 -22.35
N ALA A 103 1.56 -0.59 -21.38
CA ALA A 103 1.61 0.86 -21.55
C ALA A 103 3.01 1.33 -21.13
N GLU A 104 3.89 1.53 -22.11
CA GLU A 104 5.25 2.05 -21.93
C GLU A 104 5.31 3.57 -21.69
#